data_AF-A0AAD5LF45-F1
#
_entry.id   AF-A0AAD5LF45-F1
#
_cell.length_a   1.000
_cell.length_b   1.000
_cell.length_c   1.000
_cell.angle_alpha   90.00
_cell.angle_beta   90.00
_cell.angle_gamma   90.00
#
_symmetry.space_group_name_H-M   'P 1'
#
loop_
_entity.id
_entity.type
_entity.pdbx_description
1 polymer ?
#
loop_
_entity_poly.entity_id
_entity_poly.type
_entity_poly.pdbx_seq_one_letter_code
_entity_poly.pdbx_strand_id
1 'polypeptide(L)'
;MAFDASHAVLMAARYCKQYPLFQWREEALPEIGRRRDKFSFLVDLTNLRQERGGDAMLMTLFPVGLSFLDFQKESTLYKLKALFVTIKHPYVLPIVDFYFSKEKKGLLVVQPFLPTGSLKDRIHRSCPTRPYREKYRMYHASPLPYREIARFGRQLLEALQALRSKGIMCEHLHAGNVVIDQGNARIADIYTPLLAMDRHKEQRETTVGLESRVDIDVLLFGHLLYEMATGMELFSTTPDESVLDLMVDEIADVLRAIFFPRRRQATSSTRAIAEQLVEDENDGDGVGSDSSDIASRSSSSGDGSSSSSGTKGSEAQQVAFLTDVRELLRMDLFIHADVVPIETLFAGFRFDSGMKATVRHSIRINASRNYAHVVQHRDKEALIRARQRAERRVLDEKEKHERRALEVKASRAQLTRSARKMSLLNQPAPDLELVDLERGDTHSLRALVKRTKLPTIVLFYATWSRACVEEVEIFEAWSKNDHHKHANFVLINLDQNIGDTLAFLDQINPKTGKPRVCRDFRHGDAPTVLHFGCADVPEPYAVNHVPHKVVIDEQGVVRRTAEDFHWDDVAGMLQHRQEEMLAKEAHSTTTMLFPSLVS
;
A
#
# COMPACT_ATOMS: atom_id res chain seq x y z
N MET A 1 -26.61 -6.26 31.15
CA MET A 1 -25.37 -6.35 31.93
C MET A 1 -24.41 -7.27 31.19
N ALA A 2 -23.15 -6.87 31.05
CA ALA A 2 -22.10 -7.71 30.48
C ALA A 2 -21.71 -8.80 31.51
N PHE A 3 -21.40 -10.00 31.05
CA PHE A 3 -20.92 -11.08 31.92
C PHE A 3 -19.48 -10.75 32.38
N ASP A 4 -19.28 -10.60 33.69
CA ASP A 4 -18.01 -10.23 34.32
C ASP A 4 -17.54 -11.27 35.36
N ALA A 5 -16.42 -11.00 36.03
CA ALA A 5 -15.85 -11.89 37.04
C ALA A 5 -16.82 -12.19 38.20
N SER A 6 -17.57 -11.18 38.67
CA SER A 6 -18.55 -11.35 39.74
C SER A 6 -19.69 -12.27 39.31
N HIS A 7 -20.16 -12.14 38.07
CA HIS A 7 -21.14 -13.05 37.48
C HIS A 7 -20.60 -14.47 37.39
N ALA A 8 -19.33 -14.64 37.00
CA ALA A 8 -18.68 -15.94 36.90
C ALA A 8 -18.57 -16.64 38.28
N VAL A 9 -18.13 -15.93 39.32
CA VAL A 9 -18.04 -16.47 40.70
C VAL A 9 -19.43 -16.90 41.20
N LEU A 10 -20.44 -16.04 41.06
CA LEU A 10 -21.80 -16.34 41.49
C LEU A 10 -22.40 -17.54 40.74
N MET A 11 -22.12 -17.64 39.44
CA MET A 11 -22.58 -18.77 38.63
C MET A 11 -21.89 -20.07 39.02
N ALA A 12 -20.58 -20.05 39.26
CA ALA A 12 -19.80 -21.22 39.68
C ALA A 12 -20.27 -21.73 41.05
N ALA A 13 -20.38 -20.84 42.05
CA ALA A 13 -20.88 -21.19 43.38
C ALA A 13 -22.31 -21.75 43.35
N ARG A 14 -23.20 -21.15 42.54
CA ARG A 14 -24.57 -21.66 42.36
C ARG A 14 -24.60 -23.02 41.69
N TYR A 15 -23.75 -23.25 40.69
CA TYR A 15 -23.63 -24.54 40.01
C TYR A 15 -23.18 -25.63 41.00
N CYS A 16 -22.12 -25.41 41.79
CA CYS A 16 -21.68 -26.39 42.80
C CYS A 16 -22.76 -26.66 43.87
N LYS A 17 -23.53 -25.64 44.26
CA LYS A 17 -24.67 -25.83 45.18
C LYS A 17 -25.79 -26.68 44.57
N GLN A 18 -26.05 -26.54 43.27
CA GLN A 18 -27.07 -27.31 42.56
C GLN A 18 -26.62 -28.74 42.23
N TYR A 19 -25.31 -28.92 41.98
CA TYR A 19 -24.70 -30.19 41.61
C TYR A 19 -23.63 -30.57 42.65
N PRO A 20 -24.05 -31.17 43.80
CA PRO A 20 -23.16 -31.41 44.94
C PRO A 20 -22.02 -32.41 44.66
N LEU A 21 -22.02 -33.05 43.48
CA LEU A 21 -20.89 -33.82 43.00
C LEU A 21 -19.64 -32.95 42.84
N PHE A 22 -19.78 -31.66 42.54
CA PHE A 22 -18.69 -30.70 42.43
C PHE A 22 -18.61 -29.83 43.69
N GLN A 23 -17.51 -29.94 44.44
CA GLN A 23 -17.24 -29.13 45.62
C GLN A 23 -16.51 -27.86 45.25
N TRP A 24 -17.02 -26.73 45.73
CA TRP A 24 -16.46 -25.41 45.48
C TRP A 24 -15.21 -25.17 46.31
N ARG A 25 -14.08 -24.81 45.69
CA ARG A 25 -12.81 -24.53 46.39
C ARG A 25 -12.50 -23.04 46.59
N GLU A 26 -13.31 -22.14 46.03
CA GLU A 26 -13.03 -20.68 46.03
C GLU A 26 -11.67 -20.29 45.39
N GLU A 27 -11.01 -21.22 44.70
CA GLU A 27 -9.68 -21.02 44.12
C GLU A 27 -9.83 -20.59 42.64
N ALA A 28 -9.75 -19.27 42.41
CA ALA A 28 -9.80 -18.70 41.08
C ALA A 28 -8.44 -18.82 40.37
N LEU A 29 -8.49 -19.14 39.09
CA LEU A 29 -7.37 -19.13 38.16
C LEU A 29 -7.63 -18.06 37.07
N PRO A 30 -7.70 -16.76 37.43
CA PRO A 30 -8.19 -15.69 36.55
C PRO A 30 -7.31 -15.43 35.32
N GLU A 31 -6.13 -16.06 35.25
CA GLU A 31 -5.18 -15.91 34.16
C GLU A 31 -4.69 -17.25 33.58
N ILE A 32 -5.48 -18.31 33.71
CA ILE A 32 -5.22 -19.56 32.97
C ILE A 32 -5.62 -19.38 31.50
N GLY A 33 -4.62 -19.27 30.64
CA GLY A 33 -4.83 -19.04 29.21
C GLY A 33 -4.97 -17.57 28.84
N ARG A 34 -5.16 -17.32 27.55
CA ARG A 34 -5.02 -16.00 26.94
C ARG A 34 -6.31 -15.16 26.91
N ARG A 35 -7.46 -15.84 26.94
CA ARG A 35 -8.79 -15.24 26.74
C ARG A 35 -9.24 -14.49 28.00
N ARG A 36 -9.47 -13.17 27.88
CA ARG A 36 -9.86 -12.30 29.01
C ARG A 36 -11.31 -12.49 29.46
N ASP A 37 -12.13 -13.09 28.60
CA ASP A 37 -13.54 -13.41 28.78
C ASP A 37 -13.77 -14.84 29.29
N LYS A 38 -12.69 -15.59 29.55
CA LYS A 38 -12.69 -16.93 30.14
C LYS A 38 -12.30 -16.84 31.61
N PHE A 39 -13.21 -17.26 32.49
CA PHE A 39 -12.98 -17.32 33.93
C PHE A 39 -12.85 -18.78 34.35
N SER A 40 -11.82 -19.10 35.11
CA SER A 40 -11.56 -20.48 35.49
C SER A 40 -11.40 -20.63 37.00
N PHE A 41 -11.90 -21.74 37.52
CA PHE A 41 -11.89 -22.06 38.95
C PHE A 41 -11.55 -23.53 39.14
N LEU A 42 -10.84 -23.84 40.22
CA LEU A 42 -10.69 -25.23 40.64
C LEU A 42 -11.90 -25.66 41.46
N VAL A 43 -12.38 -26.86 41.19
CA VAL A 43 -13.42 -27.54 41.97
C VAL A 43 -13.02 -28.99 42.16
N ASP A 44 -13.44 -29.62 43.26
CA ASP A 44 -13.16 -31.04 43.48
C ASP A 44 -14.36 -31.88 43.05
N LEU A 45 -14.11 -32.93 42.27
CA LEU A 45 -15.12 -33.95 41.98
C LEU A 45 -15.18 -34.94 43.15
N THR A 46 -16.29 -34.94 43.87
CA THR A 46 -16.50 -35.83 45.03
C THR A 46 -16.36 -37.28 44.59
N ASN A 47 -15.46 -38.02 45.25
CA ASN A 47 -15.28 -39.45 44.97
C ASN A 47 -16.46 -40.28 45.53
N LEU A 48 -16.59 -41.52 45.07
CA LEU A 48 -17.66 -42.44 45.55
C LEU A 48 -17.61 -42.69 47.07
N ARG A 49 -16.48 -42.41 47.72
CA ARG A 49 -16.27 -42.56 49.17
C ARG A 49 -16.60 -41.30 49.97
N GLN A 50 -16.91 -40.18 49.30
CA GLN A 50 -17.16 -38.87 49.90
C GLN A 50 -16.05 -38.38 50.85
N GLU A 51 -14.80 -38.81 50.62
CA GLU A 51 -13.64 -38.37 51.39
C GLU A 51 -13.21 -36.96 50.95
N ARG A 52 -12.65 -36.16 51.87
CA ARG A 52 -12.06 -34.86 51.53
C ARG A 52 -10.83 -35.09 50.63
N GLY A 53 -10.83 -34.56 49.41
CA GLY A 53 -9.75 -34.72 48.43
C GLY A 53 -10.17 -35.46 47.15
N GLY A 54 -11.27 -35.02 46.53
CA GLY A 54 -11.71 -35.53 45.23
C GLY A 54 -10.76 -35.16 44.08
N ASP A 55 -11.02 -35.69 42.87
CA ASP A 55 -10.20 -35.36 41.70
C ASP A 55 -10.39 -33.88 41.34
N ALA A 56 -9.27 -33.15 41.19
CA ALA A 56 -9.31 -31.75 40.84
C ALA A 56 -9.84 -31.55 39.42
N MET A 57 -10.80 -30.65 39.27
CA MET A 57 -11.43 -30.29 38.01
C MET A 57 -11.25 -28.81 37.73
N LEU A 58 -11.08 -28.48 36.45
CA LEU A 58 -11.09 -27.13 35.93
C LEU A 58 -12.50 -26.78 35.47
N MET A 59 -13.14 -25.88 36.20
CA MET A 59 -14.41 -25.26 35.80
C MET A 59 -14.11 -24.00 35.02
N THR A 60 -14.52 -23.97 33.75
CA THR A 60 -14.34 -22.83 32.84
C THR A 60 -15.69 -22.18 32.54
N LEU A 61 -15.80 -20.87 32.73
CA LEU A 61 -16.99 -20.08 32.45
C LEU A 61 -16.70 -18.97 31.44
N PHE A 62 -17.67 -18.70 30.57
CA PHE A 62 -17.59 -17.63 29.59
C PHE A 62 -18.97 -17.10 29.19
N PRO A 63 -19.07 -15.86 28.67
CA PRO A 63 -20.32 -15.30 28.20
C PRO A 63 -20.96 -16.15 27.10
N VAL A 64 -22.28 -16.33 27.15
CA VAL A 64 -23.01 -17.07 26.09
C VAL A 64 -22.88 -16.40 24.72
N GLY A 65 -22.69 -15.08 24.68
CA GLY A 65 -22.56 -14.31 23.44
C GLY A 65 -21.30 -14.63 22.61
N LEU A 66 -20.36 -15.40 23.15
CA LEU A 66 -19.22 -15.92 22.37
C LEU A 66 -19.60 -17.10 21.48
N SER A 67 -20.73 -17.75 21.76
CA SER A 67 -21.29 -18.83 20.97
C SER A 67 -22.38 -18.27 20.05
N PHE A 68 -22.38 -18.74 18.79
CA PHE A 68 -23.46 -18.47 17.85
C PHE A 68 -24.61 -19.48 17.93
N LEU A 69 -24.58 -20.39 18.90
CA LEU A 69 -25.69 -21.31 19.13
C LEU A 69 -26.82 -20.65 19.90
N ASP A 70 -28.05 -21.06 19.58
CA ASP A 70 -29.25 -20.61 20.28
C ASP A 70 -29.54 -21.50 21.50
N PHE A 71 -29.20 -20.97 22.68
CA PHE A 71 -29.47 -21.58 23.98
C PHE A 71 -30.86 -21.23 24.55
N GLN A 72 -31.70 -20.46 23.84
CA GLN A 72 -33.09 -20.28 24.27
C GLN A 72 -33.91 -21.56 24.10
N LYS A 73 -33.49 -22.45 23.20
CA LYS A 73 -34.05 -23.77 23.02
C LYS A 73 -33.46 -24.74 24.04
N GLU A 74 -34.28 -25.21 24.98
CA GLU A 74 -33.84 -26.15 26.03
C GLU A 74 -33.18 -27.42 25.47
N SER A 75 -33.64 -27.88 24.29
CA SER A 75 -33.06 -29.05 23.62
C SER A 75 -31.59 -28.88 23.22
N THR A 76 -31.10 -27.66 23.01
CA THR A 76 -29.70 -27.38 22.63
C THR A 76 -28.76 -27.80 23.75
N LEU A 77 -29.06 -27.43 24.99
CA LEU A 77 -28.23 -27.75 26.15
C LEU A 77 -28.15 -29.27 26.37
N TYR A 78 -29.30 -29.96 26.35
CA TYR A 78 -29.35 -31.41 26.52
C TYR A 78 -28.55 -32.15 25.44
N LYS A 79 -28.72 -31.75 24.16
CA LYS A 79 -27.99 -32.36 23.04
C LYS A 79 -26.48 -32.14 23.14
N LEU A 80 -26.05 -30.93 23.54
CA LEU A 80 -24.62 -30.64 23.74
C LEU A 80 -24.05 -31.42 24.91
N LYS A 81 -24.75 -31.50 26.05
CA LYS A 81 -24.33 -32.29 27.20
C LYS A 81 -24.16 -33.78 26.83
N ALA A 82 -25.15 -34.35 26.14
CA ALA A 82 -25.08 -35.74 25.68
C ALA A 82 -23.93 -35.95 24.67
N LEU A 83 -23.73 -35.00 23.74
CA LEU A 83 -22.63 -35.01 22.79
C LEU A 83 -21.26 -35.00 23.48
N PHE A 84 -21.03 -34.07 24.41
CA PHE A 84 -19.75 -33.89 25.09
C PHE A 84 -19.34 -35.12 25.91
N VAL A 85 -20.28 -35.71 26.66
CA VAL A 85 -20.00 -36.92 27.46
C VAL A 85 -19.75 -38.16 26.57
N THR A 86 -20.27 -38.15 25.34
CA THR A 86 -20.08 -39.24 24.36
C THR A 86 -18.71 -39.19 23.68
N ILE A 87 -18.08 -38.02 23.59
CA ILE A 87 -16.73 -37.87 23.01
C ILE A 87 -15.71 -38.39 24.01
N LYS A 88 -15.31 -39.66 23.82
CA LYS A 88 -14.26 -40.31 24.59
C LYS A 88 -13.18 -40.76 23.63
N HIS A 89 -11.94 -40.37 23.86
CA HIS A 89 -10.80 -40.76 23.03
C HIS A 89 -9.51 -40.67 23.87
N PRO A 90 -8.53 -41.58 23.74
CA PRO A 90 -7.30 -41.56 24.56
C PRO A 90 -6.52 -40.24 24.49
N TYR A 91 -6.59 -39.56 23.36
CA TYR A 91 -5.89 -38.29 23.09
C TYR A 91 -6.82 -37.08 23.02
N VAL A 92 -8.03 -37.16 23.60
CA VAL A 92 -8.92 -36.01 23.82
C VAL A 92 -9.23 -35.92 25.30
N LEU A 93 -9.05 -34.73 25.89
CA LEU A 93 -9.38 -34.51 27.29
C LEU A 93 -10.91 -34.54 27.46
N PRO A 94 -11.45 -35.42 28.32
CA PRO A 94 -12.90 -35.55 28.44
C PRO A 94 -13.53 -34.27 28.98
N ILE A 95 -14.76 -34.02 28.53
CA ILE A 95 -15.63 -33.01 29.11
C ILE A 95 -16.54 -33.73 30.10
N VAL A 96 -16.42 -33.38 31.38
CA VAL A 96 -17.13 -34.04 32.47
C VAL A 96 -18.55 -33.51 32.58
N ASP A 97 -18.73 -32.19 32.47
CA ASP A 97 -20.05 -31.59 32.44
C ASP A 97 -20.10 -30.27 31.66
N PHE A 98 -21.33 -29.89 31.29
CA PHE A 98 -21.65 -28.66 30.59
C PHE A 98 -22.97 -28.09 31.10
N TYR A 99 -23.00 -26.77 31.29
CA TYR A 99 -24.14 -26.06 31.85
C TYR A 99 -24.33 -24.67 31.21
N PHE A 100 -25.57 -24.22 31.16
CA PHE A 100 -25.96 -22.89 30.69
C PHE A 100 -26.85 -22.23 31.74
N SER A 101 -26.53 -20.98 32.11
CA SER A 101 -27.38 -20.16 32.97
C SER A 101 -28.13 -19.12 32.14
N LYS A 102 -29.45 -19.25 32.05
CA LYS A 102 -30.32 -18.26 31.38
C LYS A 102 -30.29 -16.90 32.10
N GLU A 103 -30.29 -16.90 33.43
CA GLU A 103 -30.27 -15.69 34.26
C GLU A 103 -28.95 -14.93 34.11
N LYS A 104 -27.82 -15.64 34.20
CA LYS A 104 -26.48 -15.02 34.11
C LYS A 104 -25.97 -14.86 32.67
N LYS A 105 -26.66 -15.45 31.68
CA LYS A 105 -26.24 -15.50 30.28
C LYS A 105 -24.80 -16.02 30.12
N GLY A 106 -24.47 -17.07 30.87
CA GLY A 106 -23.14 -17.67 30.91
C GLY A 106 -23.18 -19.16 30.56
N LEU A 107 -22.08 -19.64 30.00
CA LEU A 107 -21.80 -21.04 29.74
C LEU A 107 -20.73 -21.52 30.73
N LEU A 108 -20.81 -22.79 31.11
CA LEU A 108 -19.88 -23.44 32.04
C LEU A 108 -19.52 -24.82 31.48
N VAL A 109 -18.22 -25.12 31.46
CA VAL A 109 -17.66 -26.42 31.07
C VAL A 109 -16.78 -26.91 32.22
N VAL A 110 -16.84 -28.21 32.52
CA VAL A 110 -15.96 -28.86 33.51
C VAL A 110 -15.09 -29.90 32.81
N GLN A 111 -13.78 -29.83 33.01
CA GLN A 111 -12.79 -30.82 32.54
C GLN A 111 -11.84 -31.20 33.68
N PRO A 112 -11.12 -32.33 33.60
CA PRO A 112 -10.07 -32.64 34.56
C PRO A 112 -8.99 -31.56 34.61
N PHE A 113 -8.56 -31.17 35.82
CA PHE A 113 -7.39 -30.31 35.99
C PHE A 113 -6.13 -31.17 36.07
N LEU A 114 -5.14 -30.87 35.23
CA LEU A 114 -3.89 -31.59 35.18
C LEU A 114 -2.76 -30.69 35.71
N PRO A 115 -2.14 -31.02 36.86
CA PRO A 115 -1.06 -30.22 37.45
C PRO A 115 0.20 -30.14 36.59
N THR A 116 0.38 -31.11 35.68
CA THR A 116 1.43 -31.12 34.65
C THR A 116 1.29 -30.00 33.62
N GLY A 117 0.08 -29.45 33.48
CA GLY A 117 -0.21 -28.32 32.61
C GLY A 117 -0.30 -28.68 31.12
N SER A 118 -0.26 -27.62 30.32
CA SER A 118 -0.34 -27.69 28.87
C SER A 118 1.00 -28.02 28.22
N LEU A 119 0.97 -28.40 26.94
CA LEU A 119 2.17 -28.53 26.10
C LEU A 119 2.93 -27.20 26.04
N LYS A 120 2.22 -26.06 26.09
CA LYS A 120 2.86 -24.74 26.17
C LYS A 120 3.59 -24.53 27.50
N ASP A 121 3.01 -24.99 28.61
CA ASP A 121 3.69 -24.99 29.91
C ASP A 121 4.94 -25.87 29.88
N ARG A 122 4.89 -27.02 29.19
CA ARG A 122 6.03 -27.93 29.00
C ARG A 122 7.17 -27.29 28.17
N ILE A 123 6.84 -26.52 27.14
CA ILE A 123 7.81 -25.81 26.27
C ILE A 123 8.47 -24.65 27.05
N HIS A 124 7.68 -23.88 27.79
CA HIS A 124 8.16 -22.72 28.58
C HIS A 124 8.66 -23.08 29.98
N ARG A 125 8.61 -24.36 30.37
CA ARG A 125 9.01 -24.88 31.69
C ARG A 125 8.30 -24.13 32.83
N SER A 126 6.99 -23.95 32.68
CA SER A 126 6.18 -23.16 33.60
C SER A 126 5.09 -23.97 34.29
N CYS A 127 4.43 -23.33 35.27
CA CYS A 127 3.37 -23.93 36.06
C CYS A 127 1.99 -23.50 35.52
N PRO A 128 1.01 -24.41 35.37
CA PRO A 128 -0.30 -24.08 34.81
C PRO A 128 -1.06 -23.02 35.59
N THR A 129 -0.85 -22.92 36.92
CA THR A 129 -1.53 -21.96 37.81
C THR A 129 -0.93 -20.55 37.79
N ARG A 130 0.23 -20.35 37.15
CA ARG A 130 0.82 -19.01 37.02
C ARG A 130 0.07 -18.15 35.99
N PRO A 131 0.02 -16.83 36.19
CA PRO A 131 -0.63 -15.91 35.26
C PRO A 131 -0.05 -15.99 33.83
N TYR A 132 -0.90 -16.03 32.79
CA TYR A 132 -0.49 -16.15 31.38
C TYR A 132 0.60 -15.14 30.99
N ARG A 133 0.48 -13.88 31.43
CA ARG A 133 1.42 -12.80 31.11
C ARG A 133 2.81 -12.98 31.72
N GLU A 134 2.91 -13.81 32.75
CA GLU A 134 4.15 -14.08 33.46
C GLU A 134 4.82 -15.36 32.94
N LYS A 135 4.02 -16.40 32.62
CA LYS A 135 4.58 -17.72 32.32
C LYS A 135 5.14 -17.93 30.91
N TYR A 136 4.70 -17.18 29.91
CA TYR A 136 5.12 -17.40 28.50
C TYR A 136 6.09 -16.34 27.98
N ARG A 137 7.04 -15.91 28.84
CA ARG A 137 8.17 -15.09 28.41
C ARG A 137 9.18 -15.94 27.64
N MET A 138 9.81 -15.36 26.61
CA MET A 138 10.68 -16.10 25.69
C MET A 138 11.92 -16.72 26.36
N TYR A 139 12.44 -16.13 27.43
CA TYR A 139 13.71 -16.54 28.06
C TYR A 139 13.73 -17.97 28.64
N HIS A 140 12.58 -18.62 28.81
CA HIS A 140 12.48 -19.98 29.38
C HIS A 140 11.99 -21.03 28.38
N ALA A 141 11.68 -20.61 27.15
CA ALA A 141 11.19 -21.52 26.14
C ALA A 141 12.34 -22.39 25.59
N SER A 142 12.07 -23.67 25.39
CA SER A 142 13.02 -24.59 24.76
C SER A 142 12.31 -25.60 23.87
N PRO A 143 12.89 -25.98 22.71
CA PRO A 143 12.44 -27.12 21.92
C PRO A 143 12.25 -28.38 22.77
N LEU A 144 11.29 -29.20 22.35
CA LEU A 144 11.10 -30.53 22.92
C LEU A 144 12.08 -31.54 22.32
N PRO A 145 12.42 -32.62 23.05
CA PRO A 145 13.19 -33.71 22.48
C PRO A 145 12.47 -34.36 21.29
N TYR A 146 13.22 -34.78 20.26
CA TYR A 146 12.68 -35.41 19.05
C TYR A 146 11.65 -36.52 19.35
N ARG A 147 11.94 -37.40 20.32
CA ARG A 147 11.02 -38.47 20.72
C ARG A 147 9.68 -37.97 21.26
N GLU A 148 9.69 -36.86 22.01
CA GLU A 148 8.45 -36.22 22.47
C GLU A 148 7.69 -35.58 21.30
N ILE A 149 8.39 -34.93 20.36
CA ILE A 149 7.79 -34.32 19.16
C ILE A 149 7.07 -35.40 18.33
N ALA A 150 7.77 -36.49 17.99
CA ALA A 150 7.23 -37.61 17.22
C ALA A 150 6.02 -38.24 17.91
N ARG A 151 6.14 -38.55 19.21
CA ARG A 151 5.07 -39.17 20.00
C ARG A 151 3.86 -38.25 20.12
N PHE A 152 4.03 -37.02 20.59
CA PHE A 152 2.92 -36.08 20.77
C PHE A 152 2.27 -35.72 19.43
N GLY A 153 3.06 -35.49 18.38
CA GLY A 153 2.53 -35.22 17.06
C GLY A 153 1.67 -36.37 16.52
N ARG A 154 2.13 -37.62 16.67
CA ARG A 154 1.35 -38.82 16.30
C ARG A 154 0.04 -38.91 17.10
N GLN A 155 0.09 -38.73 18.42
CA GLN A 155 -1.11 -38.77 19.28
C GLN A 155 -2.16 -37.71 18.90
N LEU A 156 -1.70 -36.50 18.59
CA LEU A 156 -2.58 -35.41 18.15
C LEU A 156 -3.19 -35.71 16.78
N LEU A 157 -2.43 -36.23 15.82
CA LEU A 157 -2.97 -36.62 14.51
C LEU A 157 -4.01 -37.74 14.61
N GLU A 158 -3.80 -38.74 15.47
CA GLU A 158 -4.80 -39.79 15.74
C GLU A 158 -6.09 -39.19 16.31
N ALA A 159 -6.00 -38.22 17.23
CA ALA A 159 -7.16 -37.50 17.75
C ALA A 159 -7.90 -36.71 16.67
N LEU A 160 -7.16 -35.98 15.83
CA LEU A 160 -7.72 -35.21 14.72
C LEU A 160 -8.42 -36.12 13.71
N GLN A 161 -7.82 -37.26 13.36
CA GLN A 161 -8.40 -38.25 12.47
C GLN A 161 -9.73 -38.79 13.03
N ALA A 162 -9.76 -39.13 14.32
CA ALA A 162 -10.96 -39.63 15.00
C ALA A 162 -12.08 -38.56 15.03
N LEU A 163 -11.75 -37.31 15.34
CA LEU A 163 -12.71 -36.20 15.36
C LEU A 163 -13.26 -35.88 13.96
N ARG A 164 -12.40 -35.85 12.94
CA ARG A 164 -12.77 -35.67 11.53
C ARG A 164 -13.71 -36.76 11.04
N SER A 165 -13.50 -38.02 11.46
CA SER A 165 -14.41 -39.12 11.12
C SER A 165 -15.85 -38.91 11.60
N LYS A 166 -16.06 -37.98 12.55
CA LYS A 166 -17.37 -37.59 13.09
C LYS A 166 -17.81 -36.19 12.67
N GLY A 167 -17.07 -35.57 11.75
CA GLY A 167 -17.35 -34.24 11.21
C GLY A 167 -16.93 -33.08 12.13
N ILE A 168 -16.07 -33.32 13.11
CA ILE A 168 -15.57 -32.28 14.03
C ILE A 168 -14.20 -31.82 13.54
N MET A 169 -14.08 -30.52 13.24
CA MET A 169 -12.82 -29.87 12.85
C MET A 169 -12.26 -29.06 14.02
N CYS A 170 -11.02 -29.33 14.43
CA CYS A 170 -10.37 -28.66 15.57
C CYS A 170 -9.77 -27.31 15.20
N GLU A 171 -10.61 -26.29 15.07
CA GLU A 171 -10.15 -24.96 14.66
C GLU A 171 -9.51 -24.13 15.80
N HIS A 172 -9.36 -24.66 17.02
CA HIS A 172 -8.73 -23.96 18.16
C HIS A 172 -7.49 -24.69 18.70
N LEU A 173 -6.87 -25.56 17.89
CA LEU A 173 -5.67 -26.29 18.27
C LEU A 173 -4.47 -25.34 18.43
N HIS A 174 -3.79 -25.40 19.57
CA HIS A 174 -2.51 -24.75 19.85
C HIS A 174 -1.89 -25.40 21.10
N ALA A 175 -0.61 -25.16 21.40
CA ALA A 175 0.08 -25.83 22.52
C ALA A 175 -0.59 -25.59 23.89
N GLY A 176 -1.22 -24.43 24.09
CA GLY A 176 -2.03 -24.15 25.29
C GLY A 176 -3.33 -24.96 25.42
N ASN A 177 -3.86 -25.51 24.33
CA ASN A 177 -5.05 -26.37 24.28
C ASN A 177 -4.68 -27.85 24.14
N VAL A 178 -3.43 -28.21 24.35
CA VAL A 178 -2.97 -29.59 24.48
C VAL A 178 -2.45 -29.76 25.89
N VAL A 179 -2.91 -30.77 26.61
CA VAL A 179 -2.48 -31.07 27.98
C VAL A 179 -1.70 -32.37 28.02
N ILE A 180 -0.74 -32.46 28.94
CA ILE A 180 0.09 -33.65 29.10
C ILE A 180 -0.46 -34.49 30.26
N ASP A 181 -1.09 -35.61 29.94
CA ASP A 181 -1.70 -36.52 30.91
C ASP A 181 -0.95 -37.86 30.91
N GLN A 182 -0.28 -38.17 32.02
CA GLN A 182 0.50 -39.41 32.18
C GLN A 182 1.46 -39.66 31.01
N GLY A 183 2.09 -38.60 30.50
CA GLY A 183 3.02 -38.67 29.37
C GLY A 183 2.38 -38.73 27.98
N ASN A 184 1.06 -38.58 27.87
CA ASN A 184 0.33 -38.49 26.60
C ASN A 184 -0.19 -37.07 26.35
N ALA A 185 -0.09 -36.60 25.11
CA ALA A 185 -0.72 -35.37 24.67
C ALA A 185 -2.21 -35.59 24.42
N ARG A 186 -3.06 -34.75 25.03
CA ARG A 186 -4.52 -34.78 24.83
C ARG A 186 -5.02 -33.41 24.41
N ILE A 187 -5.87 -33.38 23.36
CA ILE A 187 -6.53 -32.15 22.92
C ILE A 187 -7.59 -31.76 23.96
N ALA A 188 -7.41 -30.61 24.59
CA ALA A 188 -8.37 -29.98 25.48
C ALA A 188 -9.27 -29.00 24.70
N ASP A 189 -10.25 -28.40 25.39
CA ASP A 189 -11.10 -27.34 24.84
C ASP A 189 -11.84 -27.69 23.52
N ILE A 190 -12.09 -28.99 23.25
CA ILE A 190 -12.84 -29.46 22.07
C ILE A 190 -14.31 -29.00 22.03
N TYR A 191 -14.80 -28.43 23.13
CA TYR A 191 -16.09 -27.75 23.17
C TYR A 191 -16.10 -26.47 22.33
N THR A 192 -14.97 -25.80 22.12
CA THR A 192 -14.93 -24.51 21.40
C THR A 192 -15.49 -24.56 19.97
N PRO A 193 -15.09 -25.49 19.07
CA PRO A 193 -15.72 -25.61 17.76
C PRO A 193 -17.17 -26.06 17.87
N LEU A 194 -17.50 -26.93 18.84
CA LEU A 194 -18.86 -27.45 19.03
C LEU A 194 -19.83 -26.41 19.59
N LEU A 195 -19.34 -25.38 20.26
CA LEU A 195 -20.08 -24.19 20.68
C LEU A 195 -20.04 -23.08 19.63
N ALA A 196 -19.53 -23.33 18.43
CA ALA A 196 -19.40 -22.35 17.36
C ALA A 196 -18.65 -21.06 17.76
N MET A 197 -17.69 -21.16 18.68
CA MET A 197 -16.96 -20.01 19.21
C MET A 197 -15.88 -19.56 18.24
N ASP A 198 -15.60 -18.25 18.22
CA ASP A 198 -14.61 -17.70 17.29
C ASP A 198 -13.16 -17.91 17.74
N ARG A 199 -12.28 -18.14 16.76
CA ARG A 199 -10.83 -18.24 16.98
C ARG A 199 -10.26 -16.88 17.38
N HIS A 200 -9.15 -16.88 18.10
CA HIS A 200 -8.48 -15.63 18.44
C HIS A 200 -7.96 -14.95 17.17
N LYS A 201 -8.06 -13.61 17.11
CA LYS A 201 -7.69 -12.80 15.95
C LYS A 201 -6.28 -13.12 15.44
N GLU A 202 -5.30 -13.17 16.34
CA GLU A 202 -3.90 -13.43 15.96
C GLU A 202 -3.68 -14.82 15.33
N GLN A 203 -4.35 -15.85 15.85
CA GLN A 203 -4.28 -17.19 15.27
C GLN A 203 -4.91 -17.23 13.87
N ARG A 204 -5.90 -16.37 13.61
CA ARG A 204 -6.48 -16.19 12.27
C ARG A 204 -5.54 -15.45 11.34
N GLU A 205 -4.89 -14.39 11.81
CA GLU A 205 -3.95 -13.60 11.00
C GLU A 205 -2.80 -14.45 10.47
N THR A 206 -2.35 -15.44 11.26
CA THR A 206 -1.31 -16.39 10.80
C THR A 206 -1.85 -17.47 9.86
N THR A 207 -3.11 -17.89 9.95
CA THR A 207 -3.62 -19.05 9.17
C THR A 207 -4.38 -18.69 7.89
N VAL A 208 -5.06 -17.54 7.85
CA VAL A 208 -6.04 -17.20 6.80
C VAL A 208 -5.47 -17.21 5.37
N GLY A 209 -4.17 -16.92 5.19
CA GLY A 209 -3.51 -16.96 3.88
C GLY A 209 -3.36 -18.36 3.27
N LEU A 210 -3.48 -19.41 4.08
CA LEU A 210 -3.40 -20.81 3.65
C LEU A 210 -4.70 -21.59 3.76
N GLU A 211 -5.72 -21.08 4.48
CA GLU A 211 -7.01 -21.76 4.70
C GLU A 211 -7.78 -22.11 3.41
N SER A 212 -7.43 -21.51 2.27
CA SER A 212 -8.01 -21.90 0.97
C SER A 212 -7.35 -23.11 0.30
N ARG A 213 -6.24 -23.60 0.86
CA ARG A 213 -5.42 -24.69 0.30
C ARG A 213 -5.23 -25.84 1.29
N VAL A 214 -5.30 -25.55 2.58
CA VAL A 214 -5.04 -26.50 3.67
C VAL A 214 -6.14 -26.33 4.70
N ASP A 215 -6.64 -27.46 5.19
CA ASP A 215 -7.61 -27.46 6.27
C ASP A 215 -7.07 -26.79 7.55
N ILE A 216 -7.94 -26.11 8.27
CA ILE A 216 -7.53 -25.28 9.40
C ILE A 216 -6.87 -26.07 10.54
N ASP A 217 -7.41 -27.21 10.94
CA ASP A 217 -6.83 -28.03 12.02
C ASP A 217 -5.46 -28.64 11.63
N VAL A 218 -5.22 -28.90 10.34
CA VAL A 218 -3.89 -29.30 9.81
C VAL A 218 -2.91 -28.13 9.85
N LEU A 219 -3.33 -26.92 9.46
CA LEU A 219 -2.49 -25.72 9.61
C LEU A 219 -2.12 -25.48 11.08
N LEU A 220 -3.09 -25.57 11.97
CA LEU A 220 -2.87 -25.40 13.41
C LEU A 220 -1.99 -26.49 14.01
N PHE A 221 -2.09 -27.72 13.51
CA PHE A 221 -1.14 -28.78 13.82
C PHE A 221 0.28 -28.41 13.37
N GLY A 222 0.45 -27.84 12.18
CA GLY A 222 1.74 -27.33 11.70
C GLY A 222 2.31 -26.23 12.60
N HIS A 223 1.50 -25.26 13.04
CA HIS A 223 1.92 -24.24 14.00
C HIS A 223 2.38 -24.86 15.33
N LEU A 224 1.64 -25.86 15.83
CA LEU A 224 1.98 -26.57 17.05
C LEU A 224 3.27 -27.38 16.90
N LEU A 225 3.47 -28.07 15.77
CA LEU A 225 4.69 -28.82 15.48
C LEU A 225 5.91 -27.89 15.41
N TYR A 226 5.77 -26.73 14.77
CA TYR A 226 6.80 -25.70 14.75
C TYR A 226 7.15 -25.21 16.16
N GLU A 227 6.15 -24.96 17.01
CA GLU A 227 6.35 -24.54 18.40
C GLU A 227 7.06 -25.63 19.22
N MET A 228 6.72 -26.90 19.02
CA MET A 228 7.44 -28.02 19.67
C MET A 228 8.90 -28.12 19.22
N ALA A 229 9.18 -27.88 17.94
CA ALA A 229 10.50 -28.02 17.34
C ALA A 229 11.44 -26.83 17.63
N THR A 230 10.88 -25.63 17.82
CA THR A 230 11.67 -24.39 18.00
C THR A 230 11.57 -23.82 19.40
N GLY A 231 10.55 -24.20 20.16
CA GLY A 231 10.16 -23.53 21.40
C GLY A 231 9.48 -22.17 21.16
N MET A 232 9.18 -21.81 19.91
CA MET A 232 8.71 -20.47 19.53
C MET A 232 7.41 -20.55 18.73
N GLU A 233 6.47 -19.65 18.98
CA GLU A 233 5.26 -19.55 18.16
C GLU A 233 5.60 -19.03 16.76
N LEU A 234 4.92 -19.57 15.74
CA LEU A 234 5.01 -19.07 14.37
C LEU A 234 4.05 -17.89 14.20
N PHE A 235 4.61 -16.69 13.98
CA PHE A 235 3.87 -15.43 13.85
C PHE A 235 3.58 -15.01 12.40
N SER A 236 3.98 -15.83 11.43
CA SER A 236 3.76 -15.64 10.00
C SER A 236 2.84 -16.74 9.44
N THR A 237 2.43 -16.59 8.18
CA THR A 237 1.63 -17.62 7.49
C THR A 237 2.41 -18.87 7.13
N THR A 238 3.71 -18.72 6.89
CA THR A 238 4.62 -19.82 6.59
C THR A 238 5.90 -19.62 7.40
N PRO A 239 6.55 -20.69 7.88
CA PRO A 239 7.88 -20.60 8.47
C PRO A 239 8.91 -20.18 7.41
N ASP A 240 10.00 -19.56 7.84
CA ASP A 240 11.12 -19.26 6.95
C ASP A 240 11.83 -20.57 6.57
N GLU A 241 12.10 -20.76 5.27
CA GLU A 241 12.76 -21.98 4.78
C GLU A 241 14.13 -22.20 5.42
N SER A 242 14.88 -21.12 5.69
CA SER A 242 16.17 -21.19 6.38
C SER A 242 16.07 -21.74 7.80
N VAL A 243 14.95 -21.52 8.49
CA VAL A 243 14.71 -22.11 9.82
C VAL A 243 14.39 -23.60 9.67
N LEU A 244 13.64 -23.99 8.64
CA LEU A 244 13.34 -25.39 8.35
C LEU A 244 14.61 -26.19 7.99
N ASP A 245 15.55 -25.57 7.27
CA ASP A 245 16.82 -26.21 6.88
C ASP A 245 17.76 -26.48 8.07
N LEU A 246 17.50 -25.84 9.22
CA LEU A 246 18.22 -26.08 10.48
C LEU A 246 17.51 -27.12 11.37
N MET A 247 16.32 -27.58 10.99
CA MET A 247 15.58 -28.59 11.74
C MET A 247 16.00 -30.00 11.34
N VAL A 248 15.57 -30.97 12.14
CA VAL A 248 15.61 -32.39 11.79
C VAL A 248 14.73 -32.63 10.55
N ASP A 249 15.26 -33.34 9.55
CA ASP A 249 14.65 -33.51 8.23
C ASP A 249 13.20 -34.00 8.32
N GLU A 250 12.92 -34.99 9.17
CA GLU A 250 11.59 -35.57 9.33
C GLU A 250 10.57 -34.55 9.87
N ILE A 251 11.02 -33.58 10.68
CA ILE A 251 10.17 -32.48 11.16
C ILE A 251 9.98 -31.44 10.06
N ALA A 252 11.08 -31.05 9.39
CA ALA A 252 11.06 -30.07 8.33
C ALA A 252 10.14 -30.52 7.18
N ASP A 253 10.17 -31.80 6.82
CA ASP A 253 9.35 -32.37 5.75
C ASP A 253 7.85 -32.31 6.05
N VAL A 254 7.45 -32.59 7.30
CA VAL A 254 6.05 -32.42 7.73
C VAL A 254 5.63 -30.96 7.62
N LEU A 255 6.47 -30.03 8.09
CA LEU A 255 6.18 -28.59 8.00
C LEU A 255 6.13 -28.12 6.54
N ARG A 256 7.02 -28.61 5.67
CA ARG A 256 7.01 -28.33 4.23
C ARG A 256 5.72 -28.84 3.58
N ALA A 257 5.29 -30.06 3.92
CA ALA A 257 4.04 -30.64 3.43
C ALA A 257 2.80 -29.83 3.83
N ILE A 258 2.79 -29.21 5.01
CA ILE A 258 1.66 -28.40 5.50
C ILE A 258 1.70 -26.98 4.93
N PHE A 259 2.83 -26.28 5.03
CA PHE A 259 2.91 -24.84 4.74
C PHE A 259 3.23 -24.52 3.27
N PHE A 260 3.82 -25.46 2.53
CA PHE A 260 4.20 -25.29 1.13
C PHE A 260 3.53 -26.36 0.24
N PRO A 261 2.19 -26.46 0.25
CA PRO A 261 1.49 -27.52 -0.46
C PRO A 261 1.71 -27.39 -1.97
N ARG A 262 2.20 -28.46 -2.61
CA ARG A 262 2.46 -28.50 -4.06
C ARG A 262 1.15 -28.37 -4.83
N ARG A 263 1.09 -27.51 -5.84
CA ARG A 263 -0.10 -27.35 -6.69
C ARG A 263 -0.48 -28.70 -7.30
N ARG A 264 -1.70 -29.20 -7.08
CA ARG A 264 -2.20 -30.42 -7.73
C ARG A 264 -2.17 -30.16 -9.23
N GLN A 265 -1.27 -30.80 -9.96
CA GLN A 265 -1.38 -30.82 -11.42
C GLN A 265 -2.67 -31.59 -11.72
N ALA A 266 -3.65 -30.92 -12.32
CA ALA A 266 -4.81 -31.60 -12.86
C ALA A 266 -4.29 -32.67 -13.83
N THR A 267 -4.65 -33.94 -13.59
CA THR A 267 -4.36 -35.01 -14.53
C THR A 267 -4.93 -34.61 -15.90
N SER A 268 -4.17 -34.83 -16.96
CA SER A 268 -4.46 -34.44 -18.35
C SER A 268 -5.80 -34.95 -18.91
N SER A 269 -6.54 -35.78 -18.17
CA SER A 269 -7.87 -36.26 -18.53
C SER A 269 -8.98 -35.21 -18.43
N THR A 270 -8.86 -34.16 -17.62
CA THR A 270 -9.90 -33.12 -17.52
C THR A 270 -9.73 -31.97 -18.52
N ARG A 271 -8.55 -31.82 -19.13
CA ARG A 271 -8.28 -30.80 -20.15
C ARG A 271 -8.94 -31.13 -21.50
N ALA A 272 -8.96 -32.42 -21.85
CA ALA A 272 -9.58 -32.90 -23.09
C ALA A 272 -11.10 -32.73 -23.14
N ILE A 273 -11.78 -32.79 -21.98
CA ILE A 273 -13.24 -32.63 -21.90
C ILE A 273 -13.64 -31.14 -21.96
N ALA A 274 -12.81 -30.25 -21.41
CA ALA A 274 -13.07 -28.81 -21.42
C ALA A 274 -12.87 -28.18 -22.81
N GLU A 275 -12.01 -28.74 -23.65
CA GLU A 275 -11.77 -28.25 -25.01
C GLU A 275 -12.84 -28.73 -26.01
N GLN A 276 -13.58 -29.81 -25.72
CA GLN A 276 -14.68 -30.30 -26.57
C GLN A 276 -16.02 -29.60 -26.36
N LEU A 277 -16.16 -28.77 -25.32
CA LEU A 277 -17.42 -28.07 -24.98
C LEU A 277 -17.43 -26.59 -25.41
N VAL A 278 -16.40 -26.12 -26.12
CA VAL A 278 -16.26 -24.71 -26.53
C VAL A 278 -16.54 -24.50 -28.03
N GLU A 279 -16.80 -25.57 -28.80
CA GLU A 279 -17.03 -25.45 -30.26
C GLU A 279 -18.50 -25.44 -30.70
N ASP A 280 -19.49 -25.60 -29.79
CA ASP A 280 -20.92 -25.76 -30.16
C ASP A 280 -21.86 -24.60 -29.78
N GLU A 281 -21.37 -23.44 -29.35
CA GLU A 281 -22.22 -22.24 -29.14
C GLU A 281 -21.80 -21.08 -30.04
N ASN A 282 -22.08 -21.21 -31.33
CA ASN A 282 -22.19 -20.06 -32.23
C ASN A 282 -23.32 -20.31 -33.23
N ASP A 283 -24.55 -19.96 -32.85
CA ASP A 283 -25.61 -19.49 -33.75
C ASP A 283 -26.89 -19.14 -32.95
N GLY A 284 -27.46 -17.95 -33.19
CA GLY A 284 -28.90 -17.71 -32.98
C GLY A 284 -29.31 -16.56 -32.06
N ASP A 285 -29.67 -15.44 -32.68
CA ASP A 285 -30.37 -14.27 -32.14
C ASP A 285 -31.65 -14.54 -31.33
N GLY A 286 -32.01 -13.60 -30.45
CA GLY A 286 -33.37 -13.06 -30.45
C GLY A 286 -34.25 -13.16 -29.17
N VAL A 287 -34.33 -12.04 -28.45
CA VAL A 287 -35.56 -11.40 -27.89
C VAL A 287 -36.49 -12.17 -26.93
N GLY A 288 -36.57 -11.66 -25.68
CA GLY A 288 -37.83 -11.12 -25.13
C GLY A 288 -38.71 -11.95 -24.17
N SER A 289 -38.85 -11.41 -22.95
CA SER A 289 -40.06 -11.30 -22.10
C SER A 289 -40.65 -12.51 -21.33
N ASP A 290 -40.64 -12.31 -20.00
CA ASP A 290 -41.74 -12.40 -19.02
C ASP A 290 -42.51 -13.70 -18.67
N SER A 291 -42.40 -14.01 -17.37
CA SER A 291 -43.49 -14.19 -16.39
C SER A 291 -44.15 -15.55 -16.10
N SER A 292 -44.22 -15.80 -14.78
CA SER A 292 -45.31 -16.41 -14.00
C SER A 292 -45.46 -17.95 -13.90
N ASP A 293 -45.24 -18.38 -12.66
CA ASP A 293 -46.17 -19.09 -11.76
C ASP A 293 -46.72 -20.51 -12.04
N ILE A 294 -46.87 -21.18 -10.87
CA ILE A 294 -47.91 -22.14 -10.45
C ILE A 294 -47.48 -23.61 -10.21
N ALA A 295 -47.67 -23.94 -8.93
CA ALA A 295 -47.65 -25.22 -8.22
C ALA A 295 -48.43 -26.39 -8.85
N SER A 296 -48.09 -27.64 -8.48
CA SER A 296 -48.94 -28.44 -7.57
C SER A 296 -48.50 -29.92 -7.36
N ARG A 297 -48.55 -30.31 -6.08
CA ARG A 297 -48.90 -31.61 -5.43
C ARG A 297 -48.96 -32.91 -6.25
N SER A 298 -48.34 -33.98 -5.74
CA SER A 298 -49.03 -35.07 -5.02
C SER A 298 -48.09 -36.24 -4.65
N SER A 299 -48.54 -37.04 -3.68
CA SER A 299 -47.87 -38.02 -2.82
C SER A 299 -47.89 -39.47 -3.34
N SER A 300 -46.87 -40.28 -3.01
CA SER A 300 -47.05 -41.68 -2.57
C SER A 300 -45.77 -42.27 -1.95
N SER A 301 -45.98 -43.24 -1.07
CA SER A 301 -45.12 -43.94 -0.12
C SER A 301 -44.25 -45.06 -0.71
N GLY A 302 -43.10 -45.35 -0.10
CA GLY A 302 -42.39 -46.62 -0.26
C GLY A 302 -40.90 -46.55 0.09
N ASP A 303 -40.48 -47.38 1.04
CA ASP A 303 -39.13 -47.50 1.60
C ASP A 303 -38.03 -47.86 0.59
N GLY A 304 -36.79 -47.50 0.95
CA GLY A 304 -35.60 -48.23 0.52
C GLY A 304 -34.56 -47.43 -0.26
N SER A 305 -33.37 -47.28 0.34
CA SER A 305 -32.08 -46.97 -0.31
C SER A 305 -32.00 -45.67 -1.13
N SER A 306 -31.68 -44.55 -0.48
CA SER A 306 -31.34 -43.32 -1.17
C SER A 306 -29.85 -43.28 -1.58
N SER A 307 -29.62 -43.75 -2.79
CA SER A 307 -28.59 -43.22 -3.67
C SER A 307 -29.23 -42.28 -4.70
N SER A 308 -28.45 -41.31 -5.16
CA SER A 308 -28.63 -40.44 -6.34
C SER A 308 -29.29 -39.05 -6.19
N SER A 309 -28.58 -38.05 -6.74
CA SER A 309 -29.00 -36.91 -7.58
C SER A 309 -30.37 -36.27 -7.33
N GLY A 310 -30.57 -34.96 -7.26
CA GLY A 310 -29.77 -33.78 -7.57
C GLY A 310 -30.77 -32.62 -7.73
N THR A 311 -30.47 -31.45 -7.18
CA THR A 311 -31.17 -30.21 -7.54
C THR A 311 -30.10 -29.14 -7.72
N LYS A 312 -30.10 -28.55 -8.91
CA LYS A 312 -29.11 -27.60 -9.45
C LYS A 312 -28.81 -26.49 -8.44
N GLY A 313 -27.65 -26.58 -7.81
CA GLY A 313 -27.00 -25.52 -7.07
C GLY A 313 -25.53 -25.64 -7.42
N SER A 314 -24.96 -24.53 -7.90
CA SER A 314 -23.58 -24.38 -8.39
C SER A 314 -22.60 -25.41 -7.81
N GLU A 315 -21.91 -26.14 -8.68
CA GLU A 315 -20.82 -27.06 -8.34
C GLU A 315 -19.86 -26.42 -7.33
N ALA A 316 -20.07 -26.71 -6.05
CA ALA A 316 -19.04 -26.58 -5.04
C ALA A 316 -18.05 -27.72 -5.31
N GLN A 317 -17.10 -27.43 -6.20
CA GLN A 317 -15.90 -28.20 -6.43
C GLN A 317 -15.38 -28.67 -5.07
N GLN A 318 -15.50 -29.96 -4.78
CA GLN A 318 -15.02 -30.54 -3.53
C GLN A 318 -13.50 -30.44 -3.61
N VAL A 319 -12.94 -29.35 -3.08
CA VAL A 319 -11.50 -29.09 -3.12
C VAL A 319 -10.83 -30.16 -2.27
N ALA A 320 -10.36 -31.22 -2.92
CA ALA A 320 -9.54 -32.23 -2.26
C ALA A 320 -8.23 -31.57 -1.81
N PHE A 321 -8.13 -31.28 -0.51
CA PHE A 321 -6.96 -30.67 0.10
C PHE A 321 -5.69 -31.47 -0.21
N LEU A 322 -4.57 -30.76 -0.34
CA LEU A 322 -3.28 -31.33 -0.75
C LEU A 322 -2.58 -32.12 0.37
N THR A 323 -2.94 -31.84 1.63
CA THR A 323 -2.32 -32.42 2.81
C THR A 323 -3.42 -32.93 3.74
N ASP A 324 -3.62 -34.25 3.75
CA ASP A 324 -4.60 -34.94 4.61
C ASP A 324 -3.94 -35.50 5.88
N VAL A 325 -4.68 -35.58 6.98
CA VAL A 325 -4.21 -36.13 8.27
C VAL A 325 -3.69 -37.56 8.10
N ARG A 326 -4.31 -38.36 7.23
CA ARG A 326 -3.86 -39.74 6.92
C ARG A 326 -2.50 -39.78 6.24
N GLU A 327 -2.22 -38.82 5.37
CA GLU A 327 -0.92 -38.73 4.71
C GLU A 327 0.15 -38.27 5.70
N LEU A 328 -0.17 -37.31 6.57
CA LEU A 328 0.71 -36.92 7.67
C LEU A 328 1.06 -38.11 8.57
N LEU A 329 0.07 -38.92 8.98
CA LEU A 329 0.30 -40.12 9.80
C LEU A 329 1.29 -41.13 9.20
N ARG A 330 1.51 -41.11 7.87
CA ARG A 330 2.43 -42.01 7.17
C ARG A 330 3.84 -41.43 6.98
N MET A 331 4.07 -40.17 7.36
CA MET A 331 5.39 -39.56 7.27
C MET A 331 6.36 -40.14 8.32
N ASP A 332 7.65 -40.12 8.00
CA ASP A 332 8.71 -40.81 8.77
C ASP A 332 8.75 -40.39 10.25
N LEU A 333 8.47 -39.11 10.53
CA LEU A 333 8.38 -38.58 11.90
C LEU A 333 7.37 -39.35 12.77
N PHE A 334 6.26 -39.80 12.18
CA PHE A 334 5.11 -40.34 12.91
C PHE A 334 4.94 -41.84 12.77
N ILE A 335 5.42 -42.44 11.67
CA ILE A 335 5.30 -43.88 11.43
C ILE A 335 6.12 -44.71 12.44
N HIS A 336 7.26 -44.16 12.88
CA HIS A 336 8.18 -44.79 13.84
C HIS A 336 7.98 -44.29 15.28
N ALA A 337 6.98 -43.45 15.54
CA ALA A 337 6.67 -43.01 16.88
C ALA A 337 6.14 -44.19 17.73
N ASP A 338 6.55 -44.26 19.00
CA ASP A 338 6.10 -45.26 19.97
C ASP A 338 4.66 -44.98 20.43
N VAL A 339 3.72 -45.14 19.51
CA VAL A 339 2.28 -44.90 19.68
C VAL A 339 1.54 -45.99 18.91
N VAL A 340 0.79 -46.83 19.63
CA VAL A 340 -0.01 -47.88 18.99
C VAL A 340 -1.14 -47.25 18.16
N PRO A 341 -1.35 -47.66 16.90
CA PRO A 341 -2.43 -47.13 16.06
C PRO A 341 -3.79 -47.29 16.73
N ILE A 342 -4.49 -46.18 16.98
CA ILE A 342 -5.72 -46.18 17.77
C ILE A 342 -6.85 -46.93 17.07
N GLU A 343 -6.88 -46.94 15.74
CA GLU A 343 -7.90 -47.66 14.96
C GLU A 343 -7.99 -49.15 15.34
N THR A 344 -6.90 -49.73 15.88
CA THR A 344 -6.85 -51.12 16.36
C THR A 344 -7.28 -51.30 17.82
N LEU A 345 -7.25 -50.24 18.63
CA LEU A 345 -7.48 -50.28 20.09
C LEU A 345 -8.80 -49.65 20.52
N PHE A 346 -9.42 -48.83 19.68
CA PHE A 346 -10.59 -48.03 20.04
C PHE A 346 -11.65 -48.08 18.94
N ALA A 347 -12.83 -48.63 19.26
CA ALA A 347 -13.96 -48.75 18.34
C ALA A 347 -14.62 -47.41 17.93
N GLY A 348 -14.06 -46.28 18.36
CA GLY A 348 -14.64 -44.96 18.13
C GLY A 348 -15.78 -44.63 19.09
N PHE A 349 -16.11 -43.35 19.20
CA PHE A 349 -17.38 -42.90 19.79
C PHE A 349 -18.47 -42.84 18.72
N ARG A 350 -19.72 -43.13 19.11
CA ARG A 350 -20.87 -43.17 18.21
C ARG A 350 -21.87 -42.08 18.56
N PHE A 351 -22.28 -41.33 17.55
CA PHE A 351 -23.28 -40.27 17.68
C PHE A 351 -24.64 -40.75 17.20
N ASP A 352 -25.68 -40.40 17.94
CA ASP A 352 -27.05 -40.51 17.46
C ASP A 352 -27.35 -39.43 16.39
N SER A 353 -28.56 -39.46 15.82
CA SER A 353 -28.98 -38.50 14.80
C SER A 353 -29.02 -37.05 15.30
N GLY A 354 -29.39 -36.84 16.56
CA GLY A 354 -29.44 -35.53 17.21
C GLY A 354 -28.05 -34.93 17.40
N MET A 355 -27.11 -35.72 17.91
CA MET A 355 -25.71 -35.36 18.08
C MET A 355 -25.06 -35.01 16.74
N LYS A 356 -25.26 -35.84 15.70
CA LYS A 356 -24.78 -35.56 14.33
C LYS A 356 -25.34 -34.24 13.80
N ALA A 357 -26.63 -33.97 14.05
CA ALA A 357 -27.25 -32.72 13.65
C ALA A 357 -26.65 -31.50 14.38
N THR A 358 -26.40 -31.61 15.70
CA THR A 358 -25.74 -30.58 16.50
C THR A 358 -24.33 -30.29 15.97
N VAL A 359 -23.51 -31.32 15.73
CA VAL A 359 -22.17 -31.17 15.15
C VAL A 359 -22.24 -30.45 13.80
N ARG A 360 -23.07 -30.93 12.87
CA ARG A 360 -23.23 -30.28 11.56
C ARG A 360 -23.65 -28.82 11.66
N HIS A 361 -24.52 -28.48 12.61
CA HIS A 361 -24.98 -27.11 12.81
C HIS A 361 -23.83 -26.21 13.27
N SER A 362 -23.11 -26.58 14.33
CA SER A 362 -21.97 -25.81 14.85
C SER A 362 -20.88 -25.65 13.79
N ILE A 363 -20.53 -26.74 13.10
CA ILE A 363 -19.46 -26.73 12.09
C ILE A 363 -19.85 -25.90 10.86
N ARG A 364 -21.12 -25.89 10.46
CA ARG A 364 -21.59 -25.01 9.37
C ARG A 364 -21.45 -23.53 9.72
N ILE A 365 -21.76 -23.15 10.96
CA ILE A 365 -21.58 -21.76 11.43
C ILE A 365 -20.11 -21.37 11.35
N ASN A 366 -19.22 -22.23 11.86
CA ASN A 366 -17.78 -21.97 11.84
C ASN A 366 -17.25 -21.90 10.40
N ALA A 367 -17.65 -22.83 9.52
CA ALA A 367 -17.26 -22.84 8.12
C ALA A 367 -17.70 -21.56 7.39
N SER A 368 -18.93 -21.10 7.61
CA SER A 368 -19.42 -19.84 7.04
C SER A 368 -18.60 -18.64 7.51
N ARG A 369 -18.26 -18.59 8.80
CA ARG A 369 -17.44 -17.51 9.37
C ARG A 369 -16.00 -17.55 8.84
N ASN A 370 -15.37 -18.72 8.81
CA ASN A 370 -14.02 -18.88 8.28
C ASN A 370 -13.98 -18.50 6.79
N TYR A 371 -14.98 -18.90 6.00
CA TYR A 371 -15.11 -18.49 4.61
C TYR A 371 -15.17 -16.96 4.45
N ALA A 372 -15.99 -16.28 5.27
CA ALA A 372 -16.07 -14.82 5.24
C ALA A 372 -14.71 -14.15 5.51
N HIS A 373 -13.92 -14.70 6.44
CA HIS A 373 -12.57 -14.19 6.71
C HIS A 373 -11.60 -14.44 5.56
N VAL A 374 -11.67 -15.61 4.91
CA VAL A 374 -10.85 -15.90 3.72
C VAL A 374 -11.17 -14.93 2.58
N VAL A 375 -12.46 -14.62 2.36
CA VAL A 375 -12.89 -13.62 1.37
C VAL A 375 -12.34 -12.24 1.72
N GLN A 376 -12.56 -11.76 2.95
CA GLN A 376 -12.04 -10.47 3.41
C GLN A 376 -10.51 -10.36 3.27
N HIS A 377 -9.79 -11.45 3.57
CA HIS A 377 -8.34 -11.50 3.40
C HIS A 377 -7.94 -11.36 1.93
N ARG A 378 -8.61 -12.09 1.02
CA ARG A 378 -8.36 -12.00 -0.43
C ARG A 378 -8.63 -10.60 -0.97
N ASP A 379 -9.71 -9.96 -0.51
CA ASP A 379 -10.04 -8.60 -0.91
C ASP A 379 -8.96 -7.61 -0.45
N LYS A 380 -8.47 -7.76 0.79
CA LYS A 380 -7.37 -6.95 1.32
C LYS A 380 -6.07 -7.17 0.54
N GLU A 381 -5.72 -8.41 0.20
CA GLU A 381 -4.55 -8.70 -0.63
C GLU A 381 -4.69 -8.12 -2.05
N ALA A 382 -5.87 -8.26 -2.67
CA ALA A 382 -6.15 -7.72 -3.99
C ALA A 382 -6.01 -6.20 -4.00
N LEU A 383 -6.50 -5.53 -2.95
CA LEU A 383 -6.35 -4.09 -2.77
C LEU A 383 -4.89 -3.68 -2.62
N ILE A 384 -4.10 -4.39 -1.81
CA ILE A 384 -2.66 -4.12 -1.65
C ILE A 384 -1.92 -4.29 -2.99
N ARG A 385 -2.20 -5.37 -3.74
CA ARG A 385 -1.60 -5.59 -5.07
C ARG A 385 -2.02 -4.51 -6.07
N ALA A 386 -3.27 -4.07 -6.05
CA ALA A 386 -3.75 -2.98 -6.90
C ALA A 386 -3.04 -1.67 -6.58
N ARG A 387 -2.86 -1.35 -5.29
CA ARG A 387 -2.10 -0.18 -4.83
C ARG A 387 -0.64 -0.23 -5.29
N GLN A 388 0.06 -1.35 -5.09
CA GLN A 388 1.45 -1.50 -5.53
C GLN A 388 1.60 -1.34 -7.06
N ARG A 389 0.63 -1.84 -7.84
CA ARG A 389 0.62 -1.63 -9.30
C ARG A 389 0.41 -0.15 -9.66
N ALA A 390 -0.48 0.55 -8.96
CA ALA A 390 -0.69 1.97 -9.17
C ALA A 390 0.56 2.79 -8.82
N GLU A 391 1.21 2.49 -7.68
CA GLU A 391 2.47 3.15 -7.26
C GLU A 391 3.60 2.91 -8.28
N ARG A 392 3.74 1.70 -8.82
CA ARG A 392 4.70 1.42 -9.90
C ARG A 392 4.40 2.22 -11.17
N ARG A 393 3.13 2.33 -11.58
CA ARG A 393 2.75 3.14 -12.77
C ARG A 393 3.11 4.61 -12.59
N VAL A 394 2.86 5.17 -11.40
CA VAL A 394 3.23 6.55 -11.10
C VAL A 394 4.74 6.75 -11.15
N LEU A 395 5.51 5.79 -10.63
CA LEU A 395 6.98 5.83 -10.68
C LEU A 395 7.49 5.76 -12.13
N ASP A 396 6.97 4.83 -12.94
CA ASP A 396 7.31 4.67 -14.35
C ASP A 396 6.95 5.93 -15.17
N GLU A 397 5.79 6.55 -14.89
CA GLU A 397 5.39 7.82 -15.52
C GLU A 397 6.33 8.96 -15.13
N LYS A 398 6.71 9.06 -13.85
CA LYS A 398 7.66 10.06 -13.37
C LYS A 398 9.03 9.89 -14.05
N GLU A 399 9.54 8.66 -14.15
CA GLU A 399 10.80 8.39 -14.86
C GLU A 399 10.72 8.77 -16.34
N LYS A 400 9.59 8.48 -17.03
CA LYS A 400 9.37 8.91 -18.42
C LYS A 400 9.35 10.43 -18.55
N HIS A 401 8.71 11.14 -17.63
CA HIS A 401 8.70 12.60 -17.61
C HIS A 401 10.09 13.19 -17.39
N GLU A 402 10.88 12.61 -16.49
CA GLU A 402 12.28 13.03 -16.24
C GLU A 402 13.17 12.78 -17.46
N ARG A 403 13.04 11.62 -18.13
CA ARG A 403 13.77 11.35 -19.38
C ARG A 403 13.43 12.35 -20.48
N ARG A 404 12.15 12.64 -20.69
CA ARG A 404 11.71 13.68 -21.65
C ARG A 404 12.27 15.06 -21.29
N ALA A 405 12.29 15.42 -20.01
CA ALA A 405 12.86 16.69 -19.56
C ALA A 405 14.37 16.79 -19.85
N LEU A 406 15.11 15.68 -19.66
CA LEU A 406 16.54 15.60 -19.99
C LEU A 406 16.79 15.69 -21.51
N GLU A 407 15.99 15.02 -22.33
CA GLU A 407 16.07 15.10 -23.80
C GLU A 407 15.80 16.52 -24.32
N VAL A 408 14.77 17.19 -23.77
CA VAL A 408 14.46 18.59 -24.10
C VAL A 408 15.62 19.51 -23.69
N LYS A 409 16.20 19.30 -22.49
CA LYS A 409 17.36 20.08 -22.02
C LYS A 409 18.59 19.86 -22.91
N ALA A 410 18.85 18.64 -23.35
CA ALA A 410 19.95 18.31 -24.26
C ALA A 410 19.76 18.96 -25.64
N SER A 411 18.55 18.89 -26.19
CA SER A 411 18.18 19.52 -27.46
C SER A 411 18.36 21.04 -27.42
N ARG A 412 17.94 21.68 -26.32
CA ARG A 412 18.14 23.13 -26.10
C ARG A 412 19.63 23.51 -26.00
N ALA A 413 20.45 22.68 -25.36
CA ALA A 413 21.90 22.90 -25.27
C ALA A 413 22.62 22.75 -26.62
N GLN A 414 22.11 21.89 -27.50
CA GLN A 414 22.66 21.72 -28.86
C GLN A 414 22.32 22.92 -29.75
N LEU A 415 21.10 23.47 -29.62
CA LEU A 415 20.68 24.70 -30.31
C LEU A 415 21.53 25.92 -29.90
N THR A 416 21.77 26.11 -28.60
CA THR A 416 22.60 27.23 -28.11
C THR A 416 24.07 27.13 -28.54
N ARG A 417 24.60 25.91 -28.69
CA ARG A 417 25.97 25.68 -29.18
C ARG A 417 26.12 25.97 -30.67
N SER A 418 25.06 25.86 -31.46
CA SER A 418 25.04 26.24 -32.88
C SER A 418 24.93 27.75 -33.08
N ALA A 419 24.15 28.45 -32.22
CA ALA A 419 24.02 29.91 -32.26
C ALA A 419 25.34 30.64 -31.95
N ARG A 420 26.18 30.08 -31.07
CA ARG A 420 27.48 30.67 -30.67
C ARG A 420 28.54 30.74 -31.79
N LYS A 421 28.27 30.17 -32.97
CA LYS A 421 29.17 30.21 -34.14
C LYS A 421 28.99 31.42 -35.06
N MET A 422 28.00 32.29 -34.81
CA MET A 422 27.72 33.50 -35.63
C MET A 422 27.54 34.76 -34.76
N SER A 423 28.50 35.10 -33.90
CA SER A 423 28.41 36.34 -33.10
C SER A 423 29.03 37.52 -33.84
N LEU A 424 28.24 38.58 -34.09
CA LEU A 424 28.67 39.85 -34.68
C LEU A 424 29.53 40.70 -33.70
N LEU A 425 29.66 40.28 -32.45
CA LEU A 425 30.37 41.01 -31.41
C LEU A 425 31.86 41.18 -31.75
N ASN A 426 32.38 42.39 -31.59
CA ASN A 426 33.75 42.83 -31.94
C ASN A 426 34.11 42.74 -33.43
N GLN A 427 33.12 42.66 -34.32
CA GLN A 427 33.33 42.75 -35.77
C GLN A 427 32.87 44.11 -36.31
N PRO A 428 33.39 44.56 -37.47
CA PRO A 428 32.86 45.75 -38.14
C PRO A 428 31.36 45.61 -38.40
N ALA A 429 30.60 46.65 -38.08
CA ALA A 429 29.17 46.73 -38.36
C ALA A 429 28.93 46.57 -39.87
N PRO A 430 28.12 45.58 -40.31
CA PRO A 430 27.71 45.46 -41.70
C PRO A 430 27.03 46.75 -42.15
N ASP A 431 27.32 47.22 -43.35
CA ASP A 431 26.71 48.46 -43.83
C ASP A 431 25.23 48.23 -44.19
N LEU A 432 24.38 49.23 -43.95
CA LEU A 432 22.96 49.19 -44.34
C LEU A 432 22.61 50.49 -45.07
N GLU A 433 21.74 50.38 -46.08
CA GLU A 433 21.09 51.53 -46.68
C GLU A 433 19.89 51.96 -45.81
N LEU A 434 19.95 53.21 -45.37
CA LEU A 434 19.01 53.86 -44.47
C LEU A 434 18.30 54.97 -45.23
N VAL A 435 16.97 54.94 -45.26
CA VAL A 435 16.15 55.99 -45.87
C VAL A 435 15.62 56.90 -44.77
N ASP A 436 15.96 58.19 -44.80
CA ASP A 436 15.44 59.17 -43.86
C ASP A 436 13.92 59.27 -44.03
N LEU A 437 13.17 58.92 -42.99
CA LEU A 437 11.71 58.83 -43.07
C LEU A 437 11.01 60.18 -43.26
N GLU A 438 11.74 61.29 -43.13
CA GLU A 438 11.20 62.64 -43.24
C GLU A 438 11.64 63.34 -44.51
N ARG A 439 12.91 63.16 -44.88
CA ARG A 439 13.52 63.82 -46.05
C ARG A 439 13.48 62.95 -47.29
N GLY A 440 13.38 61.63 -47.13
CA GLY A 440 13.48 60.66 -48.22
C GLY A 440 14.91 60.46 -48.74
N ASP A 441 15.90 61.11 -48.12
CA ASP A 441 17.31 60.97 -48.47
C ASP A 441 17.84 59.59 -48.07
N THR A 442 18.68 58.99 -48.91
CA THR A 442 19.32 57.70 -48.60
C THR A 442 20.73 57.90 -48.08
N HIS A 443 21.07 57.21 -46.99
CA HIS A 443 22.35 57.24 -46.31
C HIS A 443 22.84 55.83 -46.01
N SER A 444 24.16 55.61 -45.98
CA SER A 444 24.72 54.35 -45.44
C SER A 444 24.94 54.49 -43.93
N LEU A 445 24.69 53.44 -43.14
CA LEU A 445 24.97 53.44 -41.71
C LEU A 445 26.44 53.75 -41.43
N ARG A 446 27.36 53.19 -42.21
CA ARG A 446 28.79 53.47 -42.09
C ARG A 446 29.12 54.93 -42.34
N ALA A 447 28.48 55.55 -43.34
CA ALA A 447 28.63 56.97 -43.60
C ALA A 447 28.12 57.83 -42.43
N LEU A 448 26.99 57.42 -41.81
CA LEU A 448 26.43 58.10 -40.65
C LEU A 448 27.38 58.09 -39.46
N VAL A 449 27.90 56.91 -39.08
CA VAL A 449 28.85 56.75 -37.96
C VAL A 449 30.13 57.57 -38.19
N LYS A 450 30.69 57.50 -39.40
CA LYS A 450 31.91 58.25 -39.76
C LYS A 450 31.72 59.76 -39.74
N ARG A 451 30.55 60.24 -40.17
CA ARG A 451 30.24 61.68 -40.25
C ARG A 451 30.20 62.33 -38.87
N THR A 452 29.54 61.66 -37.92
CA THR A 452 29.35 62.19 -36.56
C THR A 452 30.56 61.94 -35.66
N LYS A 453 31.34 60.88 -35.92
CA LYS A 453 32.43 60.41 -35.04
C LYS A 453 31.97 60.20 -33.59
N LEU A 454 30.73 59.73 -33.41
CA LEU A 454 30.13 59.40 -32.12
C LEU A 454 29.76 57.91 -32.12
N PRO A 455 29.79 57.25 -30.96
CA PRO A 455 29.21 55.91 -30.81
C PRO A 455 27.73 55.98 -31.21
N THR A 456 27.28 54.97 -31.92
CA THR A 456 25.95 54.92 -32.51
C THR A 456 25.17 53.78 -31.90
N ILE A 457 24.09 54.12 -31.22
CA ILE A 457 23.14 53.17 -30.64
C ILE A 457 22.02 53.02 -31.66
N VAL A 458 21.80 51.78 -32.08
CA VAL A 458 20.79 51.43 -33.08
C VAL A 458 19.70 50.61 -32.41
N LEU A 459 18.45 51.00 -32.61
CA LEU A 459 17.26 50.24 -32.24
C LEU A 459 16.45 49.92 -33.49
N PHE A 460 16.38 48.63 -33.84
CA PHE A 460 15.46 48.12 -34.84
C PHE A 460 14.10 47.90 -34.19
N TYR A 461 13.05 48.45 -34.80
CA TYR A 461 11.68 48.35 -34.29
C TYR A 461 10.66 48.15 -35.41
N ALA A 462 9.48 47.68 -35.04
CA ALA A 462 8.34 47.57 -35.93
C ALA A 462 7.06 48.00 -35.21
N THR A 463 6.17 48.70 -35.91
CA THR A 463 4.94 49.30 -35.39
C THR A 463 3.94 48.29 -34.87
N TRP A 464 3.93 47.07 -35.41
CA TRP A 464 3.04 45.98 -34.96
C TRP A 464 3.48 45.34 -33.63
N SER A 465 4.72 45.55 -33.17
CA SER A 465 5.23 44.97 -31.93
C SER A 465 4.93 45.85 -30.72
N ARG A 466 4.05 45.37 -29.82
CA ARG A 466 3.75 46.06 -28.56
C ARG A 466 4.99 46.23 -27.66
N ALA A 467 6.00 45.38 -27.79
CA ALA A 467 7.25 45.52 -27.02
C ALA A 467 8.10 46.72 -27.49
N CYS A 468 7.94 47.16 -28.74
CA CYS A 468 8.64 48.34 -29.28
C CYS A 468 8.11 49.67 -28.73
N VAL A 469 6.86 49.69 -28.26
CA VAL A 469 6.20 50.87 -27.68
C VAL A 469 7.03 51.48 -26.55
N GLU A 470 7.29 50.69 -25.51
CA GLU A 470 8.03 51.14 -24.33
C GLU A 470 9.50 51.41 -24.65
N GLU A 471 10.11 50.57 -25.50
CA GLU A 471 11.53 50.71 -25.84
C GLU A 471 11.83 51.95 -26.68
N VAL A 472 10.95 52.30 -27.63
CA VAL A 472 11.09 53.55 -28.41
C VAL A 472 10.92 54.78 -27.50
N GLU A 473 9.99 54.75 -26.55
CA GLU A 473 9.79 55.83 -25.58
C GLU A 473 11.01 56.01 -24.65
N ILE A 474 11.60 54.89 -24.18
CA ILE A 474 12.85 54.90 -23.40
C ILE A 474 14.00 55.45 -24.24
N PHE A 475 14.09 55.02 -25.51
CA PHE A 475 15.13 55.46 -26.43
C PHE A 475 15.09 56.97 -26.69
N GLU A 476 13.89 57.55 -26.88
CA GLU A 476 13.71 59.00 -26.99
C GLU A 476 14.15 59.70 -25.71
N ALA A 477 13.73 59.21 -24.54
CA ALA A 477 14.10 59.80 -23.26
C ALA A 477 15.63 59.83 -23.06
N TRP A 478 16.33 58.77 -23.47
CA TRP A 478 17.80 58.69 -23.39
C TRP A 478 18.52 59.67 -24.32
N SER A 479 17.91 60.06 -25.45
CA SER A 479 18.54 61.00 -26.40
C SER A 479 18.54 62.45 -25.91
N LYS A 480 17.67 62.79 -24.95
CA LYS A 480 17.51 64.13 -24.37
C LYS A 480 18.63 64.45 -23.38
N ASN A 481 18.54 65.61 -22.71
CA ASN A 481 19.50 66.08 -21.71
C ASN A 481 20.94 66.13 -22.25
N ASP A 482 21.11 66.63 -23.48
CA ASP A 482 22.40 66.73 -24.17
C ASP A 482 23.12 65.41 -24.49
N HIS A 483 22.51 64.26 -24.23
CA HIS A 483 23.11 62.96 -24.56
C HIS A 483 23.31 62.75 -26.07
N HIS A 484 22.47 63.36 -26.93
CA HIS A 484 22.66 63.38 -28.38
C HIS A 484 23.99 64.03 -28.84
N LYS A 485 24.64 64.82 -27.97
CA LYS A 485 25.99 65.38 -28.23
C LYS A 485 27.10 64.36 -27.97
N HIS A 486 26.80 63.27 -27.25
CA HIS A 486 27.76 62.26 -26.81
C HIS A 486 27.61 60.92 -27.53
N ALA A 487 26.42 60.61 -28.05
CA ALA A 487 26.14 59.43 -28.86
C ALA A 487 25.04 59.71 -29.89
N ASN A 488 25.05 58.99 -31.01
CA ASN A 488 23.92 58.98 -31.93
C ASN A 488 22.86 57.99 -31.44
N PHE A 489 21.62 58.44 -31.48
CA PHE A 489 20.44 57.61 -31.22
C PHE A 489 19.73 57.38 -32.56
N VAL A 490 19.79 56.15 -33.07
CA VAL A 490 19.28 55.79 -34.40
C VAL A 490 18.16 54.77 -34.28
N LEU A 491 16.95 55.17 -34.66
CA LEU A 491 15.82 54.27 -34.83
C LEU A 491 15.72 53.81 -36.27
N ILE A 492 15.66 52.48 -36.45
CA ILE A 492 15.47 51.86 -37.77
C ILE A 492 14.14 51.12 -37.76
N ASN A 493 13.18 51.62 -38.54
CA ASN A 493 11.90 50.97 -38.77
C ASN A 493 12.04 49.88 -39.84
N LEU A 494 11.40 48.73 -39.58
CA LEU A 494 11.38 47.57 -40.47
C LEU A 494 10.05 47.36 -41.21
N ASP A 495 9.11 48.28 -41.06
CA ASP A 495 7.82 48.22 -41.74
C ASP A 495 7.90 48.82 -43.15
N GLN A 496 7.07 48.31 -44.05
CA GLN A 496 6.97 48.82 -45.42
C GLN A 496 6.08 50.07 -45.52
N ASN A 497 5.19 50.30 -44.54
CA ASN A 497 4.27 51.43 -44.55
C ASN A 497 4.82 52.60 -43.73
N ILE A 498 5.38 53.59 -44.43
CA ILE A 498 5.91 54.82 -43.82
C ILE A 498 4.81 55.59 -43.09
N GLY A 499 3.59 55.65 -43.64
CA GLY A 499 2.48 56.40 -43.03
C GLY A 499 2.11 55.90 -41.64
N ASP A 500 2.03 54.57 -41.47
CA ASP A 500 1.76 53.95 -40.17
C ASP A 500 2.93 54.15 -39.19
N THR A 501 4.16 54.16 -39.70
CA THR A 501 5.36 54.46 -38.93
C THR A 501 5.34 55.88 -38.38
N LEU A 502 4.99 56.86 -39.21
CA LEU A 502 4.87 58.25 -38.78
C LEU A 502 3.76 58.40 -37.73
N ALA A 503 2.60 57.79 -37.97
CA ALA A 503 1.48 57.81 -37.02
C ALA A 503 1.84 57.15 -35.67
N PHE A 504 2.62 56.06 -35.70
CA PHE A 504 3.13 55.41 -34.49
C PHE A 504 4.03 56.35 -33.69
N LEU A 505 5.00 57.01 -34.33
CA LEU A 505 5.92 57.94 -33.66
C LEU A 505 5.20 59.18 -33.12
N ASP A 506 4.15 59.65 -33.80
CA ASP A 506 3.37 60.83 -33.42
C ASP A 506 2.36 60.56 -32.28
N GLN A 507 2.14 59.29 -31.92
CA GLN A 507 1.20 58.92 -30.87
C GLN A 507 1.63 59.52 -29.51
N ILE A 508 0.66 60.06 -28.75
CA ILE A 508 0.95 60.69 -27.46
C ILE A 508 1.40 59.64 -26.43
N ASN A 509 2.61 59.81 -25.90
CA ASN A 509 3.11 59.07 -24.75
C ASN A 509 2.35 59.55 -23.49
N PRO A 510 1.63 58.67 -22.78
CA PRO A 510 0.83 59.04 -21.62
C PRO A 510 1.66 59.55 -20.43
N LYS A 511 2.96 59.22 -20.36
CA LYS A 511 3.86 59.66 -19.29
C LYS A 511 4.37 61.09 -19.48
N THR A 512 4.65 61.49 -20.73
CA THR A 512 5.27 62.78 -21.05
C THR A 512 4.29 63.80 -21.65
N GLY A 513 3.13 63.36 -22.13
CA GLY A 513 2.15 64.22 -22.82
C GLY A 513 2.62 64.71 -24.20
N LYS A 514 3.73 64.17 -24.70
CA LYS A 514 4.36 64.50 -25.99
C LYS A 514 4.29 63.28 -26.94
N PRO A 515 4.54 63.45 -28.25
CA PRO A 515 4.71 62.32 -29.17
C PRO A 515 5.74 61.30 -28.65
N ARG A 516 5.62 60.02 -29.06
CA ARG A 516 6.57 58.96 -28.66
C ARG A 516 8.00 59.34 -28.96
N VAL A 517 8.22 59.98 -30.11
CA VAL A 517 9.51 60.56 -30.47
C VAL A 517 9.33 61.92 -31.12
N CYS A 518 10.14 62.89 -30.71
CA CYS A 518 10.13 64.22 -31.30
C CYS A 518 10.95 64.25 -32.59
N ARG A 519 10.28 64.58 -33.68
CA ARG A 519 10.75 64.42 -35.05
C ARG A 519 11.13 65.73 -35.73
N ASP A 520 10.46 66.81 -35.35
CA ASP A 520 10.81 68.16 -35.75
C ASP A 520 10.38 69.19 -34.71
N PHE A 521 10.62 70.47 -35.00
CA PHE A 521 10.28 71.57 -34.09
C PHE A 521 8.77 71.82 -33.94
N ARG A 522 7.87 71.03 -34.57
CA ARG A 522 6.41 71.21 -34.45
C ARG A 522 5.92 71.02 -33.01
N HIS A 523 6.69 70.31 -32.19
CA HIS A 523 6.32 69.96 -30.82
C HIS A 523 7.10 70.75 -29.76
N GLY A 524 7.87 71.77 -30.16
CA GLY A 524 8.57 72.70 -29.26
C GLY A 524 9.91 72.21 -28.71
N ASP A 525 10.27 70.94 -28.92
CA ASP A 525 11.57 70.36 -28.57
C ASP A 525 12.45 70.20 -29.82
N ALA A 526 13.77 70.19 -29.64
CA ALA A 526 14.69 69.83 -30.71
C ALA A 526 14.66 68.31 -30.95
N PRO A 527 14.61 67.84 -32.21
CA PRO A 527 14.72 66.42 -32.53
C PRO A 527 16.15 65.94 -32.27
N THR A 528 16.29 64.89 -31.46
CA THR A 528 17.57 64.35 -30.96
C THR A 528 17.81 62.90 -31.36
N VAL A 529 16.77 62.23 -31.87
CA VAL A 529 16.81 60.87 -32.41
C VAL A 529 16.74 60.94 -33.92
N LEU A 530 17.54 60.10 -34.58
CA LEU A 530 17.56 59.95 -36.03
C LEU A 530 16.65 58.78 -36.42
N HIS A 531 15.77 59.00 -37.40
CA HIS A 531 14.76 58.04 -37.81
C HIS A 531 14.95 57.60 -39.25
N PHE A 532 15.17 56.31 -39.44
CA PHE A 532 15.37 55.72 -40.75
C PHE A 532 14.44 54.53 -40.98
N GLY A 533 14.09 54.29 -42.24
CA GLY A 533 13.57 53.03 -42.73
C GLY A 533 14.69 52.21 -43.33
N CYS A 534 14.58 50.89 -43.28
CA CYS A 534 15.50 49.98 -43.94
C CYS A 534 14.70 48.85 -44.61
N ALA A 535 15.00 48.58 -45.89
CA ALA A 535 14.31 47.54 -46.66
C ALA A 535 14.84 46.13 -46.33
N ASP A 536 16.16 45.98 -46.22
CA ASP A 536 16.83 44.72 -45.96
C ASP A 536 17.89 44.87 -44.87
N VAL A 537 17.74 44.12 -43.78
CA VAL A 537 18.73 44.05 -42.70
C VAL A 537 19.72 42.93 -43.00
N PRO A 538 21.04 43.21 -43.07
CA PRO A 538 22.03 42.18 -43.29
C PRO A 538 21.96 41.05 -42.25
N GLU A 539 22.05 39.80 -42.71
CA GLU A 539 22.01 38.59 -41.88
C GLU A 539 22.89 38.66 -40.60
N PRO A 540 24.11 39.25 -40.61
CA PRO A 540 24.94 39.27 -39.41
C PRO A 540 24.34 40.04 -38.23
N TYR A 541 23.42 41.00 -38.46
CA TYR A 541 22.69 41.65 -37.37
C TYR A 541 21.71 40.72 -36.66
N ALA A 542 21.37 39.57 -37.26
CA ALA A 542 20.58 38.49 -36.67
C ALA A 542 19.29 38.98 -35.97
N VAL A 543 18.57 39.93 -36.60
CA VAL A 543 17.32 40.51 -36.09
C VAL A 543 16.20 39.47 -36.16
N ASN A 544 16.17 38.57 -35.18
CA ASN A 544 15.17 37.49 -35.06
C ASN A 544 13.91 37.92 -34.28
N HIS A 545 13.96 39.07 -33.62
CA HIS A 545 12.86 39.66 -32.86
C HIS A 545 13.02 41.18 -32.84
N VAL A 546 11.93 41.92 -32.64
CA VAL A 546 11.93 43.37 -32.41
C VAL A 546 11.24 43.67 -31.08
N PRO A 547 11.79 44.57 -30.23
CA PRO A 547 12.92 45.46 -30.50
C PRO A 547 14.28 44.74 -30.49
N HIS A 548 15.21 45.14 -31.38
CA HIS A 548 16.59 44.63 -31.41
C HIS A 548 17.58 45.78 -31.31
N LYS A 549 18.59 45.67 -30.43
CA LYS A 549 19.49 46.76 -30.09
C LYS A 549 20.94 46.41 -30.42
N VAL A 550 21.68 47.39 -30.92
CA VAL A 550 23.10 47.26 -31.24
C VAL A 550 23.84 48.53 -30.84
N VAL A 551 25.02 48.39 -30.25
CA VAL A 551 25.92 49.52 -29.98
C VAL A 551 27.15 49.40 -30.88
N ILE A 552 27.41 50.45 -31.63
CA ILE A 552 28.52 50.56 -32.57
C ILE A 552 29.45 51.67 -32.06
N ASP A 553 30.74 51.39 -31.94
CA ASP A 553 31.71 52.42 -31.56
C ASP A 553 32.02 53.40 -32.70
N GLU A 554 32.81 54.43 -32.41
CA GLU A 554 33.19 55.47 -33.38
C GLU A 554 33.99 54.93 -34.57
N GLN A 555 34.63 53.77 -34.39
CA GLN A 555 35.41 53.08 -35.41
C GLN A 555 34.51 52.19 -36.30
N GLY A 556 33.22 52.09 -35.98
CA GLY A 556 32.25 51.29 -36.71
C GLY A 556 32.27 49.80 -36.33
N VAL A 557 32.73 49.45 -35.13
CA VAL A 557 32.77 48.07 -34.60
C VAL A 557 31.62 47.83 -33.64
N VAL A 558 30.96 46.68 -33.77
CA VAL A 558 29.86 46.28 -32.90
C VAL A 558 30.39 45.87 -31.53
N ARG A 559 29.97 46.58 -30.48
CA ARG A 559 30.42 46.36 -29.08
C ARG A 559 29.38 45.71 -28.20
N ARG A 560 28.10 45.82 -28.56
CA ARG A 560 26.97 45.16 -27.90
C ARG A 560 25.92 44.80 -28.94
N THR A 561 25.20 43.72 -28.66
CA THR A 561 24.07 43.19 -29.44
C THR A 561 22.90 42.94 -28.49
N ALA A 562 21.73 42.56 -29.02
CA ALA A 562 20.53 42.38 -28.18
C ALA A 562 20.71 41.34 -27.06
N GLU A 563 21.58 40.34 -27.21
CA GLU A 563 21.81 39.30 -26.19
C GLU A 563 22.61 39.79 -24.97
N ASP A 564 23.39 40.86 -25.12
CA ASP A 564 24.30 41.42 -24.09
C ASP A 564 24.07 42.93 -23.85
N PHE A 565 22.95 43.50 -24.31
CA PHE A 565 22.64 44.93 -24.15
C PHE A 565 21.96 45.23 -22.80
N HIS A 566 22.54 46.14 -22.01
CA HIS A 566 21.91 46.73 -20.84
C HIS A 566 22.02 48.26 -20.87
N TRP A 567 20.99 48.97 -20.42
CA TRP A 567 20.97 50.44 -20.43
C TRP A 567 22.03 51.07 -19.50
N ASP A 568 22.43 50.37 -18.43
CA ASP A 568 23.49 50.83 -17.53
C ASP A 568 24.86 50.94 -18.23
N ASP A 569 25.15 50.07 -19.20
CA ASP A 569 26.39 50.15 -19.98
C ASP A 569 26.41 51.43 -20.84
N VAL A 570 25.25 51.80 -21.39
CA VAL A 570 25.07 53.05 -22.15
C VAL A 570 25.19 54.25 -21.22
N ALA A 571 24.61 54.19 -20.02
CA ALA A 571 24.73 55.23 -19.02
C ALA A 571 26.19 55.52 -18.66
N GLY A 572 26.97 54.47 -18.39
CA GLY A 572 28.41 54.58 -18.10
C GLY A 572 29.21 55.15 -19.28
N MET A 573 28.90 54.74 -20.51
CA MET A 573 29.52 55.30 -21.72
C MET A 573 29.25 56.80 -21.86
N LEU A 574 28.00 57.23 -21.67
CA LEU A 574 27.61 58.64 -21.79
C LEU A 574 28.24 59.49 -20.68
N GLN A 575 28.26 59.00 -19.44
CA GLN A 575 28.89 59.72 -18.33
C GLN A 575 30.39 59.94 -18.57
N HIS A 576 31.12 58.90 -18.99
CA HIS A 576 32.54 59.02 -19.27
C HIS A 576 32.84 60.07 -20.35
N ARG A 577 32.00 60.11 -21.40
CA ARG A 577 32.11 61.10 -22.48
C ARG A 577 31.83 62.53 -22.04
N GLN A 578 30.85 62.70 -21.16
CA GLN A 578 30.53 64.00 -20.59
C GLN A 578 31.71 64.51 -19.76
N GLU A 579 32.33 63.66 -18.94
CA GLU A 579 33.53 63.97 -18.16
C GLU A 579 34.73 64.35 -19.06
N GLU A 580 34.98 63.61 -20.16
CA GLU A 580 36.05 63.93 -21.12
C GLU A 580 35.86 65.28 -21.82
N MET A 581 34.62 65.61 -22.19
CA MET A 581 34.27 66.90 -22.81
C MET A 581 34.48 68.05 -21.84
N LEU A 582 34.00 67.92 -20.60
CA LEU A 582 34.19 68.92 -19.54
C LEU A 582 35.67 69.10 -19.20
N ALA A 583 36.47 68.03 -19.21
CA ALA A 583 37.91 68.11 -19.00
C ALA A 583 38.63 68.86 -20.14
N LYS A 584 38.21 68.65 -21.40
CA LYS A 584 38.73 69.40 -22.57
C LYS A 584 38.34 70.87 -22.55
N GLU A 585 37.10 71.19 -22.16
CA GLU A 585 36.63 72.57 -21.99
C GLU A 585 37.35 73.28 -20.84
N ALA A 586 37.57 72.61 -19.71
CA ALA A 586 38.36 73.14 -18.60
C ALA A 586 39.81 73.43 -19.03
N HIS A 587 40.46 72.51 -19.75
CA HIS A 587 41.81 72.72 -20.31
C HIS A 587 41.86 73.89 -21.31
N SER A 588 40.87 74.01 -22.18
CA SER A 588 40.79 75.11 -23.16
C SER A 588 40.56 76.47 -22.46
N THR A 589 39.78 76.50 -21.38
CA THR A 589 39.48 77.73 -20.62
C THR A 589 40.68 78.16 -19.77
N THR A 590 41.42 77.21 -19.18
CA THR A 590 42.70 77.47 -18.50
C THR A 590 43.77 78.00 -19.46
N THR A 591 43.83 77.48 -20.69
CA THR A 591 44.81 77.93 -21.69
C THR A 591 44.49 79.33 -22.24
N MET A 592 43.23 79.74 -22.30
CA MET A 592 42.85 81.11 -22.73
C MET A 592 43.01 82.17 -21.63
N LEU A 593 42.83 81.83 -20.35
CA LEU A 593 42.93 82.79 -19.25
C LEU A 593 44.36 82.99 -18.72
N PHE A 594 45.26 82.03 -18.93
CA PHE A 594 46.67 82.14 -18.54
C PHE A 594 47.61 81.60 -19.64
N PRO A 595 47.87 82.37 -20.72
CA PRO A 595 48.67 81.90 -21.86
C PRO A 595 50.18 81.82 -21.55
N SER A 596 50.64 82.42 -20.46
CA SER A 596 52.05 82.50 -20.10
C SER A 596 52.29 81.94 -18.70
N LEU A 597 52.50 80.62 -18.61
CA LEU A 597 53.35 79.95 -17.62
C LEU A 597 53.45 78.46 -18.02
N VAL A 598 53.99 78.22 -19.22
CA VAL A 598 54.59 76.93 -19.58
C VAL A 598 55.92 77.22 -20.29
N SER A 599 57.01 77.06 -19.56
CA SER A 599 58.29 76.57 -20.08
C SER A 599 58.77 75.51 -19.10
#